data_AF-D2VV20-F1
#
_entry.id   AF-D2VV20-F1
#
_cell.length_a   1.000
_cell.length_b   1.000
_cell.length_c   1.000
_cell.angle_alpha   90.00
_cell.angle_beta   90.00
_cell.angle_gamma   90.00
#
_symmetry.space_group_name_H-M   'P 1'
#
loop_
_entity.id
_entity.type
_entity.pdbx_description
1 polymer ?
#
loop_
_entity_poly.entity_id
_entity_poly.type
_entity_poly.pdbx_seq_one_letter_code
_entity_poly.pdbx_strand_id
1 'polypeptide(L)'
;MKNSFTASVVMTIFMVVVLMSLLALDVVEGIMESRVRLIDSNSQLNRFLFRGNTPIEHGNFAIGKLRDLVREVGKNNNVQVPDEFYLIDVSFLNMFEEDLKDETEYFKANPHIGELVHWTIIGNPINGTDLPEWLRKDLAIYEKKWDREDKLIDRVDQLYNWIHTQDSIHNLNQDAQSAKALVFYIHCEAGMDRYVEFHII
;
A
#
# COMPACT_ATOMS: atom_id res chain seq x y z
N MET A 1 36.32 -50.31 10.13
CA MET A 1 36.46 -48.94 10.70
C MET A 1 36.23 -47.79 9.71
N LYS A 2 36.21 -47.98 8.37
CA LYS A 2 35.95 -46.86 7.43
C LYS A 2 34.47 -46.45 7.28
N ASN A 3 33.53 -47.35 7.58
CA ASN A 3 32.09 -47.10 7.32
C ASN A 3 31.37 -46.27 8.40
N SER A 4 31.91 -46.17 9.62
CA SER A 4 31.26 -45.37 10.69
C SER A 4 31.54 -43.88 10.58
N PHE A 5 32.69 -43.52 10.00
CA PHE A 5 33.09 -42.12 9.83
C PHE A 5 32.24 -41.41 8.77
N THR A 6 31.95 -42.09 7.65
CA THR A 6 31.12 -41.54 6.58
C THR A 6 29.67 -41.33 7.01
N ALA A 7 29.11 -42.23 7.83
CA ALA A 7 27.73 -42.10 8.31
C ALA A 7 27.54 -40.89 9.24
N SER A 8 28.51 -40.62 10.12
CA SER A 8 28.46 -39.48 11.04
C SER A 8 28.53 -38.14 10.30
N VAL A 9 29.36 -38.03 9.26
CA VAL A 9 29.49 -36.79 8.48
C VAL A 9 28.22 -36.50 7.68
N VAL A 10 27.60 -37.51 7.08
CA VAL A 10 26.35 -37.37 6.33
C VAL A 10 25.19 -36.94 7.24
N MET A 11 25.09 -37.51 8.44
CA MET A 11 24.05 -37.15 9.41
C MET A 11 24.20 -35.70 9.90
N THR A 12 25.43 -35.25 10.16
CA THR A 12 25.70 -33.85 10.55
C THR A 12 25.36 -32.87 9.43
N ILE A 13 25.73 -33.17 8.18
CA ILE A 13 25.38 -32.32 7.03
C ILE A 13 23.86 -32.24 6.86
N PHE A 14 23.16 -33.37 6.98
CA PHE A 14 21.69 -33.40 6.89
C PHE A 14 21.03 -32.57 7.99
N MET A 15 21.50 -32.67 9.24
CA MET A 15 21.01 -31.85 10.34
C MET A 15 21.24 -30.35 10.11
N VAL A 16 22.41 -29.96 9.60
CA VAL A 16 22.73 -28.56 9.31
C VAL A 16 21.84 -28.01 8.18
N VAL A 17 21.58 -28.79 7.13
CA VAL A 17 20.68 -28.39 6.04
C VAL A 17 19.25 -28.24 6.53
N VAL A 18 18.74 -29.17 7.34
CA VAL A 18 17.40 -29.08 7.94
C VAL A 18 17.31 -27.86 8.87
N LEU A 19 18.34 -27.61 9.68
CA LEU A 19 18.39 -26.44 10.56
C LEU A 19 18.43 -25.12 9.78
N MET A 20 19.18 -25.06 8.67
CA MET A 20 19.19 -23.89 7.79
C MET A 20 17.85 -23.68 7.07
N SER A 21 17.16 -24.75 6.65
CA SER A 21 15.82 -24.63 6.06
C SER A 21 14.74 -24.21 7.08
N LEU A 22 14.91 -24.54 8.36
CA LEU A 22 14.02 -24.09 9.44
C LEU A 22 14.28 -22.65 9.87
N LEU A 23 15.44 -22.09 9.52
CA LEU A 23 15.80 -20.69 9.78
C LEU A 23 15.48 -19.76 8.62
N ALA A 24 15.09 -20.30 7.46
CA ALA A 24 14.40 -19.54 6.41
C ALA A 24 12.94 -19.33 6.83
N LEU A 25 12.74 -18.66 7.96
CA LEU A 25 11.49 -17.96 8.23
C LEU A 25 11.46 -16.80 7.23
N ASP A 26 10.59 -16.91 6.24
CA ASP A 26 10.26 -15.79 5.38
C ASP A 26 9.86 -14.62 6.29
N VAL A 27 10.73 -13.60 6.34
CA VAL A 27 10.37 -12.31 6.89
C VAL A 27 9.43 -11.70 5.86
N VAL A 28 8.17 -12.11 5.90
CA VAL A 28 7.09 -11.39 5.23
C VAL A 28 7.04 -10.03 5.94
N GLU A 29 7.59 -9.01 5.28
CA GLU A 29 7.56 -7.64 5.81
C GLU A 29 6.11 -7.21 5.92
N GLY A 30 5.59 -7.20 7.15
CA GLY A 30 4.25 -6.70 7.44
C GLY A 30 4.15 -5.19 7.24
N ILE A 31 3.00 -4.62 7.64
CA ILE A 31 2.84 -3.16 7.66
C ILE A 31 3.95 -2.49 8.51
N MET A 32 4.64 -1.53 7.90
CA MET A 32 5.77 -0.82 8.48
C MET A 32 5.32 0.53 8.99
N GLU A 33 5.28 0.67 10.32
CA GLU A 33 4.81 1.88 11.01
C GLU A 33 5.56 3.14 10.55
N SER A 34 6.87 3.00 10.31
CA SER A 34 7.74 4.07 9.85
C SER A 34 7.42 4.56 8.44
N ARG A 35 6.63 3.83 7.65
CA ARG A 35 6.21 4.22 6.28
C ARG A 35 4.81 4.86 6.25
N VAL A 36 3.99 4.65 7.27
CA VAL A 36 2.65 5.24 7.33
C VAL A 36 2.73 6.75 7.59
N ARG A 37 2.06 7.54 6.75
CA ARG A 37 2.03 9.01 6.84
C ARG A 37 0.63 9.52 6.56
N LEU A 38 0.20 10.53 7.32
CA LEU A 38 -0.95 11.36 6.95
C LEU A 38 -0.51 12.29 5.82
N ILE A 39 -1.28 12.31 4.74
CA ILE A 39 -1.04 13.15 3.56
C ILE A 39 -2.00 14.33 3.56
N ASP A 40 -3.28 14.07 3.81
CA ASP A 40 -4.30 15.12 3.81
C ASP A 40 -5.47 14.76 4.74
N SER A 41 -6.25 15.75 5.15
CA SER A 41 -7.45 15.53 5.95
C SER A 41 -8.48 16.65 5.80
N ASN A 42 -9.75 16.27 5.89
CA ASN A 42 -10.87 17.18 5.98
C ASN A 42 -11.77 16.79 7.16
N SER A 43 -11.63 17.52 8.26
CA SER A 43 -12.39 17.29 9.50
C SER A 43 -13.88 17.65 9.38
N GLN A 44 -14.27 18.49 8.42
CA GLN A 44 -15.68 18.81 8.19
C GLN A 44 -16.41 17.63 7.54
N LEU A 45 -15.69 16.86 6.72
CA LEU A 45 -16.22 15.70 6.01
C LEU A 45 -15.87 14.36 6.67
N ASN A 46 -15.07 14.36 7.74
CA ASN A 46 -14.46 13.18 8.35
C ASN A 46 -13.74 12.29 7.32
N ARG A 47 -12.91 12.91 6.48
CA ARG A 47 -12.13 12.22 5.44
C ARG A 47 -10.65 12.38 5.69
N PHE A 48 -9.91 11.28 5.58
CA PHE A 48 -8.49 11.24 5.88
C PHE A 48 -7.74 10.49 4.79
N LEU A 49 -6.64 11.05 4.33
CA LEU A 49 -5.77 10.44 3.34
C LEU A 49 -4.45 10.04 3.98
N PHE A 50 -4.16 8.75 3.96
CA PHE A 50 -2.91 8.19 4.40
C PHE A 50 -2.19 7.53 3.24
N ARG A 51 -0.87 7.40 3.38
CA ARG A 51 -0.07 6.50 2.55
C ARG A 51 0.77 5.56 3.39
N GLY A 52 1.15 4.41 2.83
CA GLY A 52 2.10 3.49 3.44
C GLY A 52 2.43 2.30 2.54
N ASN A 53 2.93 1.21 3.12
CA ASN A 53 3.14 -0.06 2.42
C ASN A 53 1.91 -0.95 2.48
N THR A 54 1.91 -2.00 1.66
CA THR A 54 0.82 -2.96 1.61
C THR A 54 0.48 -3.48 3.01
N PRO A 55 -0.79 -3.41 3.44
CA PRO A 55 -1.22 -3.79 4.78
C PRO A 55 -1.46 -5.30 4.90
N ILE A 56 -0.56 -6.13 4.36
CA ILE A 56 -0.61 -7.59 4.44
C ILE A 56 0.34 -8.08 5.55
N GLU A 57 -0.12 -8.99 6.39
CA GLU A 57 0.72 -9.72 7.34
C GLU A 57 0.46 -11.22 7.24
N HIS A 58 1.51 -11.99 6.93
CA HIS A 58 1.42 -13.44 6.76
C HIS A 58 0.31 -13.87 5.77
N GLY A 59 0.19 -13.17 4.63
CA GLY A 59 -0.80 -13.44 3.59
C GLY A 59 -2.25 -13.09 3.98
N ASN A 60 -2.43 -12.18 4.93
CA ASN A 60 -3.77 -11.73 5.35
C ASN A 60 -3.79 -10.20 5.49
N PHE A 61 -4.91 -9.59 5.11
CA PHE A 61 -5.12 -8.15 5.28
C PHE A 61 -5.21 -7.76 6.76
N ALA A 62 -4.25 -6.96 7.23
CA ALA A 62 -4.04 -6.61 8.63
C ALA A 62 -4.86 -5.37 9.06
N ILE A 63 -6.18 -5.39 8.85
CA ILE A 63 -7.08 -4.24 9.12
C ILE A 63 -6.94 -3.69 10.55
N GLY A 64 -6.77 -4.55 11.55
CA GLY A 64 -6.67 -4.16 12.96
C GLY A 64 -5.44 -3.30 13.20
N LYS A 65 -4.28 -3.79 12.74
CA LYS A 65 -3.00 -3.08 12.85
C LYS A 65 -3.00 -1.79 12.02
N LEU A 66 -3.60 -1.82 10.82
CA LEU A 66 -3.75 -0.61 10.00
C LEU A 66 -4.59 0.46 10.71
N ARG A 67 -5.72 0.09 11.34
CA ARG A 67 -6.57 1.00 12.11
C ARG A 67 -5.82 1.65 13.28
N ASP A 68 -5.06 0.85 14.02
CA ASP A 68 -4.27 1.36 15.14
C ASP A 68 -3.22 2.37 14.65
N LEU A 69 -2.53 2.04 13.55
CA LEU A 69 -1.49 2.90 12.98
C LEU A 69 -2.03 4.21 12.40
N VAL A 70 -3.11 4.21 11.62
CA VAL A 70 -3.65 5.47 11.07
C VAL A 70 -4.17 6.38 12.18
N ARG A 71 -4.69 5.82 13.27
CA ARG A 71 -5.10 6.60 14.44
C ARG A 71 -3.91 7.19 15.19
N GLU A 72 -2.86 6.41 15.39
CA GLU A 72 -1.63 6.90 16.00
C GLU A 72 -1.00 8.02 15.16
N VAL A 73 -0.85 7.81 13.85
CA VAL A 73 -0.31 8.80 12.92
C VAL A 73 -1.20 10.04 12.87
N GLY A 74 -2.52 9.89 12.84
CA GLY A 74 -3.46 11.01 12.95
C GLY A 74 -3.24 11.82 14.22
N LYS A 75 -3.20 11.15 15.38
CA LYS A 75 -2.97 11.79 16.68
C LYS A 75 -1.66 12.58 16.71
N ASN A 76 -0.59 12.01 16.16
CA ASN A 76 0.73 12.66 16.06
C ASN A 76 0.71 13.90 15.16
N ASN A 77 -0.26 14.01 14.25
CA ASN A 77 -0.50 15.17 13.39
C ASN A 77 -1.65 16.07 13.88
N ASN A 78 -2.11 15.92 15.12
CA ASN A 78 -3.25 16.65 15.69
C ASN A 78 -4.58 16.43 14.94
N VAL A 79 -4.74 15.26 14.32
CA VAL A 79 -5.96 14.84 13.61
C VAL A 79 -6.60 13.66 14.36
N GLN A 80 -7.88 13.78 14.69
CA GLN A 80 -8.61 12.69 15.34
C GLN A 80 -9.27 11.79 14.31
N VAL A 81 -8.68 10.62 14.05
CA VAL A 81 -9.30 9.56 13.26
C VAL A 81 -10.21 8.74 14.17
N PRO A 82 -11.49 8.53 13.81
CA PRO A 82 -12.42 7.71 14.59
C PRO A 82 -11.97 6.26 14.74
N ASP A 83 -12.48 5.58 15.78
CA ASP A 83 -12.21 4.15 16.03
C ASP A 83 -12.77 3.26 14.92
N GLU A 84 -13.92 3.65 14.36
CA GLU A 84 -14.57 2.99 13.24
C GLU A 84 -14.65 3.94 12.05
N PHE A 85 -14.18 3.46 10.91
CA PHE A 85 -14.27 4.14 9.62
C PHE A 85 -14.42 3.10 8.52
N TYR A 86 -14.93 3.54 7.38
CA TYR A 86 -14.93 2.76 6.15
C TYR A 86 -13.63 3.02 5.40
N LEU A 87 -12.92 1.94 5.05
CA LEU A 87 -11.61 2.00 4.41
C LEU A 87 -11.74 1.96 2.89
N ILE A 88 -11.15 2.93 2.21
CA ILE A 88 -10.89 2.87 0.77
C ILE A 88 -9.41 2.52 0.60
N ASP A 89 -9.12 1.26 0.32
CA ASP A 89 -7.76 0.80 0.07
C ASP A 89 -7.41 1.06 -1.40
N VAL A 90 -6.47 1.96 -1.64
CA VAL A 90 -6.06 2.36 -2.98
C VAL A 90 -4.72 1.70 -3.30
N SER A 91 -4.82 0.55 -3.97
CA SER A 91 -3.68 -0.32 -4.25
C SER A 91 -3.04 0.03 -5.58
N PHE A 92 -1.74 0.30 -5.55
CA PHE A 92 -0.89 0.45 -6.74
C PHE A 92 -0.12 -0.81 -7.05
N LEU A 93 -0.60 -1.98 -6.64
CA LEU A 93 0.05 -3.24 -6.97
C LEU A 93 -0.13 -3.58 -8.45
N ASN A 94 0.77 -4.39 -9.01
CA ASN A 94 0.55 -4.96 -10.33
C ASN A 94 -0.48 -6.11 -10.25
N MET A 95 -1.20 -6.37 -11.34
CA MET A 95 -2.25 -7.40 -11.37
C MET A 95 -1.79 -8.85 -11.10
N PHE A 96 -0.49 -9.08 -11.04
CA PHE A 96 0.12 -10.40 -10.84
C PHE A 96 0.76 -10.55 -9.44
N GLU A 97 0.69 -9.53 -8.59
CA GLU A 97 1.22 -9.58 -7.23
C GLU A 97 0.24 -10.32 -6.30
N GLU A 98 0.76 -11.22 -5.47
CA GLU A 98 -0.06 -12.07 -4.59
C GLU A 98 -0.83 -11.24 -3.55
N ASP A 99 -0.22 -10.17 -3.04
CA ASP A 99 -0.83 -9.26 -2.07
C ASP A 99 -2.14 -8.65 -2.60
N LEU A 100 -2.21 -8.30 -3.89
CA LEU A 100 -3.45 -7.77 -4.50
C LEU A 100 -4.59 -8.78 -4.46
N LYS A 101 -4.26 -10.07 -4.60
CA LYS A 101 -5.25 -11.15 -4.49
C LYS A 101 -5.78 -11.24 -3.06
N ASP A 102 -4.91 -11.14 -2.05
CA ASP A 102 -5.32 -11.18 -0.64
C ASP A 102 -6.20 -9.97 -0.27
N GLU A 103 -5.86 -8.77 -0.76
CA GLU A 103 -6.70 -7.56 -0.66
C GLU A 103 -8.08 -7.79 -1.29
N THR A 104 -8.09 -8.29 -2.53
CA THR A 104 -9.32 -8.55 -3.28
C THR A 104 -10.23 -9.53 -2.55
N GLU A 105 -9.66 -10.63 -2.05
CA GLU A 105 -10.41 -11.65 -1.30
C GLU A 105 -10.95 -11.09 0.02
N TYR A 106 -10.14 -10.30 0.74
CA TYR A 106 -10.54 -9.68 2.00
C TYR A 106 -11.72 -8.72 1.84
N PHE A 107 -11.64 -7.76 0.91
CA PHE A 107 -12.71 -6.76 0.72
C PHE A 107 -13.97 -7.37 0.10
N LYS A 108 -13.83 -8.42 -0.71
CA LYS A 108 -14.97 -9.20 -1.18
C LYS A 108 -15.69 -9.92 -0.03
N ALA A 109 -14.95 -10.43 0.95
CA ALA A 109 -15.54 -11.07 2.13
C ALA A 109 -16.06 -10.07 3.17
N ASN A 110 -15.54 -8.84 3.19
CA ASN A 110 -15.83 -7.82 4.20
C ASN A 110 -16.26 -6.46 3.61
N PRO A 111 -17.30 -6.40 2.76
CA PRO A 111 -17.67 -5.17 2.05
C PRO A 111 -18.13 -4.03 2.97
N HIS A 112 -18.56 -4.34 4.19
CA HIS A 112 -18.98 -3.36 5.19
C HIS A 112 -17.81 -2.68 5.91
N ILE A 113 -16.59 -3.22 5.79
CA ILE A 113 -15.38 -2.66 6.39
C ILE A 113 -14.71 -1.65 5.45
N GLY A 114 -14.83 -1.87 4.15
CA GLY A 114 -14.18 -1.06 3.14
C GLY A 114 -14.31 -1.65 1.73
N GLU A 115 -13.61 -1.04 0.79
CA GLU A 115 -13.46 -1.53 -0.58
C GLU A 115 -12.05 -1.30 -1.13
N LEU A 116 -11.66 -2.13 -2.10
CA LEU A 116 -10.43 -2.02 -2.86
C LEU A 116 -10.64 -1.19 -4.13
N VAL A 117 -9.82 -0.16 -4.30
CA VAL A 117 -9.66 0.59 -5.53
C VAL A 117 -8.29 0.26 -6.11
N HIS A 118 -8.29 -0.59 -7.14
CA HIS A 118 -7.05 -1.00 -7.80
C HIS A 118 -6.68 -0.04 -8.93
N TRP A 119 -5.59 0.69 -8.74
CA TRP A 119 -5.02 1.63 -9.70
C TRP A 119 -3.66 1.12 -10.13
N THR A 120 -3.61 0.29 -11.18
CA THR A 120 -2.35 -0.08 -11.81
C THR A 120 -1.66 1.21 -12.28
N ILE A 121 -0.55 1.55 -11.63
CA ILE A 121 0.48 2.38 -12.24
C ILE A 121 1.41 1.40 -12.98
N ILE A 122 2.23 1.82 -13.92
CA ILE A 122 3.28 1.01 -14.55
C ILE A 122 4.53 1.88 -14.44
N GLY A 123 5.25 1.69 -13.33
CA GLY A 123 6.42 2.50 -13.04
C GLY A 123 7.44 2.38 -14.16
N ASN A 124 8.20 3.45 -14.39
CA ASN A 124 9.30 3.38 -15.36
C ASN A 124 10.49 2.64 -14.74
N PRO A 125 11.14 1.69 -15.45
CA PRO A 125 12.37 1.06 -14.95
C PRO A 125 13.52 2.06 -14.77
N ILE A 126 13.41 3.26 -15.35
CA ILE A 126 14.38 4.35 -15.19
C ILE A 126 13.92 5.24 -14.04
N ASN A 127 14.78 5.38 -13.02
CA ASN A 127 14.50 6.32 -11.93
C ASN A 127 14.49 7.75 -12.48
N GLY A 128 13.39 8.47 -12.23
CA GLY A 128 13.22 9.86 -12.65
C GLY A 128 14.38 10.75 -12.22
N THR A 129 14.97 10.54 -11.03
CA THR A 129 16.10 11.36 -10.54
C THR A 129 17.39 11.15 -11.31
N ASP A 130 17.53 10.03 -12.01
CA ASP A 130 18.70 9.73 -12.84
C ASP A 130 18.61 10.41 -14.21
N LEU A 131 17.43 10.95 -14.56
CA LEU A 131 17.23 11.72 -15.78
C LEU A 131 17.80 13.14 -15.64
N PRO A 132 18.40 13.69 -16.72
CA PRO A 132 18.81 15.09 -16.77
C PRO A 132 17.66 16.03 -16.40
N GLU A 133 17.95 17.12 -15.68
CA GLU A 133 16.92 18.07 -15.20
C GLU A 133 16.04 18.61 -16.34
N TRP A 134 16.61 18.90 -17.50
CA TRP A 134 15.86 19.38 -18.65
C TRP A 134 14.83 18.35 -19.12
N LEU A 135 15.18 17.06 -19.12
CA LEU A 135 14.30 15.98 -19.53
C LEU A 135 13.23 15.71 -18.47
N ARG A 136 13.57 15.77 -17.17
CA ARG A 136 12.57 15.70 -16.09
C ARG A 136 11.52 16.80 -16.22
N LYS A 137 11.95 18.04 -16.48
CA LYS A 137 11.02 19.18 -16.69
C LYS A 137 10.16 18.96 -17.94
N ASP A 138 10.77 18.51 -19.03
CA ASP A 138 10.04 18.24 -20.27
C ASP A 138 8.98 17.14 -20.08
N LEU A 139 9.36 16.03 -19.43
CA LEU A 139 8.43 14.94 -19.09
C LEU A 139 7.32 15.41 -18.16
N ALA A 140 7.62 16.24 -17.15
CA ALA A 140 6.60 16.80 -16.26
C ALA A 140 5.62 17.73 -17.01
N ILE A 141 6.12 18.57 -17.93
CA ILE A 141 5.29 19.49 -18.72
C ILE A 141 4.40 18.74 -19.72
N TYR A 142 4.92 17.65 -20.30
CA TYR A 142 4.23 16.86 -21.32
C TYR A 142 3.67 15.53 -20.80
N GLU A 143 3.42 15.45 -19.49
CA GLU A 143 2.95 14.25 -18.79
C GLU A 143 1.77 13.57 -19.51
N LYS A 144 0.73 14.35 -19.82
CA LYS A 144 -0.48 13.87 -20.52
C LYS A 144 -0.22 13.18 -21.87
N LYS A 145 0.96 13.36 -22.48
CA LYS A 145 1.31 12.70 -23.75
C LYS A 145 1.85 11.29 -23.54
N TRP A 146 2.52 11.04 -22.43
CA TRP A 146 3.17 9.75 -22.14
C TRP A 146 2.44 8.96 -21.05
N ASP A 147 1.71 9.62 -20.17
CA ASP A 147 0.85 8.98 -19.18
C ASP A 147 -0.48 8.53 -19.81
N ARG A 148 -0.46 7.35 -20.43
CA ARG A 148 -1.65 6.79 -21.09
C ARG A 148 -2.44 5.83 -20.20
N GLU A 149 -1.75 5.17 -19.28
CA GLU A 149 -2.32 4.07 -18.49
C GLU A 149 -2.38 4.40 -17.00
N ASP A 150 -1.44 5.21 -16.49
CA ASP A 150 -1.31 5.49 -15.06
C ASP A 150 -2.21 6.64 -14.63
N LYS A 151 -2.57 7.56 -15.52
CA LYS A 151 -3.49 8.70 -15.28
C LYS A 151 -3.20 9.40 -13.95
N LEU A 152 -1.92 9.63 -13.65
CA LEU A 152 -1.43 10.08 -12.36
C LEU A 152 -2.05 11.43 -11.98
N ILE A 153 -2.04 12.41 -12.89
CA ILE A 153 -2.66 13.72 -12.62
C ILE A 153 -4.15 13.57 -12.33
N ASP A 154 -4.87 12.79 -13.14
CA ASP A 154 -6.31 12.58 -12.93
C ASP A 154 -6.58 11.88 -11.58
N ARG A 155 -5.71 10.95 -11.17
CA ARG A 155 -5.79 10.25 -9.88
C ARG A 155 -5.52 11.20 -8.70
N VAL A 156 -4.57 12.12 -8.82
CA VAL A 156 -4.31 13.15 -7.80
C VAL A 156 -5.53 14.07 -7.64
N ASP A 157 -6.06 14.57 -8.76
CA ASP A 157 -7.28 15.39 -8.77
C ASP A 157 -8.46 14.61 -8.16
N GLN A 158 -8.58 13.31 -8.47
CA GLN A 158 -9.60 12.45 -7.92
C GLN A 158 -9.44 12.29 -6.39
N LEU A 159 -8.24 12.04 -5.89
CA LEU A 159 -7.96 11.93 -4.44
C LEU A 159 -8.26 13.23 -3.71
N TYR A 160 -7.81 14.36 -4.25
CA TYR A 160 -8.11 15.68 -3.69
C TYR A 160 -9.63 15.91 -3.61
N ASN A 161 -10.35 15.60 -4.69
CA ASN A 161 -11.80 15.71 -4.70
C ASN A 161 -12.45 14.75 -3.71
N TRP A 162 -11.97 13.52 -3.58
CA TRP A 162 -12.44 12.57 -2.57
C TRP A 162 -12.28 13.12 -1.15
N ILE A 163 -11.22 13.86 -0.85
CA ILE A 163 -11.03 14.46 0.49
C ILE A 163 -11.86 15.73 0.68
N HIS A 164 -12.00 16.59 -0.33
CA HIS A 164 -12.52 17.95 -0.14
C HIS A 164 -13.92 18.22 -0.68
N THR A 165 -14.47 17.35 -1.53
CA THR A 165 -15.75 17.59 -2.21
C THR A 165 -16.81 16.59 -1.71
N GLN A 166 -17.92 17.09 -1.14
CA GLN A 166 -18.97 16.24 -0.52
C GLN A 166 -19.43 15.10 -1.45
N ASP A 167 -19.72 15.39 -2.71
CA ASP A 167 -20.38 14.46 -3.64
C ASP A 167 -19.41 13.70 -4.57
N SER A 168 -18.09 13.78 -4.32
CA SER A 168 -17.06 13.19 -5.19
C SER A 168 -16.93 11.67 -5.11
N ILE A 169 -17.54 11.05 -4.09
CA ILE A 169 -17.46 9.61 -3.82
C ILE A 169 -18.68 8.82 -4.33
N HIS A 170 -19.50 9.43 -5.20
CA HIS A 170 -20.72 8.81 -5.74
C HIS A 170 -20.47 7.52 -6.53
N ASN A 171 -19.22 7.30 -6.96
CA ASN A 171 -18.76 6.10 -7.66
C ASN A 171 -18.26 4.99 -6.71
N LEU A 172 -18.18 5.24 -5.40
CA LEU A 172 -17.83 4.25 -4.38
C LEU A 172 -19.07 3.47 -3.91
N ASN A 173 -18.86 2.39 -3.16
CA ASN A 173 -19.93 1.56 -2.61
C ASN A 173 -20.92 2.39 -1.76
N GLN A 174 -22.19 1.98 -1.74
CA GLN A 174 -23.23 2.58 -0.89
C GLN A 174 -22.83 2.61 0.59
N ASP A 175 -22.12 1.59 1.08
CA ASP A 175 -21.60 1.56 2.45
C ASP A 175 -20.62 2.73 2.68
N ALA A 176 -19.73 3.01 1.72
CA ALA A 176 -18.84 4.18 1.74
C ALA A 176 -19.64 5.50 1.77
N GLN A 177 -20.69 5.60 0.96
CA GLN A 177 -21.52 6.80 0.87
C GLN A 177 -22.31 7.07 2.17
N SER A 178 -22.60 6.02 2.95
CA SER A 178 -23.31 6.11 4.23
C SER A 178 -22.38 6.19 5.45
N ALA A 179 -21.08 6.03 5.25
CA ALA A 179 -20.09 5.98 6.32
C ALA A 179 -19.97 7.33 7.05
N LYS A 180 -19.80 7.27 8.38
CA LYS A 180 -19.59 8.47 9.21
C LYS A 180 -18.19 9.06 9.06
N ALA A 181 -17.23 8.25 8.62
CA ALA A 181 -15.85 8.61 8.39
C ALA A 181 -15.25 7.72 7.29
N LEU A 182 -14.40 8.32 6.46
CA LEU A 182 -13.68 7.65 5.39
C LEU A 182 -12.18 7.79 5.60
N VAL A 183 -11.48 6.67 5.51
CA VAL A 183 -10.02 6.64 5.43
C VAL A 183 -9.65 6.11 4.06
N PHE A 184 -8.88 6.91 3.32
CA PHE A 184 -8.25 6.51 2.09
C PHE A 184 -6.82 6.10 2.43
N TYR A 185 -6.44 4.87 2.13
CA TYR A 185 -5.10 4.36 2.36
C TYR A 185 -4.46 4.02 1.02
N ILE A 186 -3.52 4.85 0.58
CA ILE A 186 -2.80 4.62 -0.67
C ILE A 186 -1.53 3.84 -0.37
N HIS A 187 -1.29 2.77 -1.13
CA HIS A 187 -0.08 2.00 -0.96
C HIS A 187 0.48 1.40 -2.25
N CYS A 188 1.71 0.95 -2.13
CA CYS A 188 2.36 0.00 -3.02
C CYS A 188 3.08 -1.04 -2.15
N GLU A 189 3.71 -2.03 -2.78
CA GLU A 189 4.45 -3.10 -2.11
C GLU A 189 5.44 -2.56 -1.07
N ALA A 190 6.42 -1.77 -1.50
CA ALA A 190 7.43 -1.22 -0.60
C ALA A 190 6.90 -0.05 0.25
N GLY A 191 5.71 0.48 0.00
CA GLY A 191 5.20 1.69 0.65
C GLY A 191 6.10 2.90 0.57
N MET A 192 6.99 2.89 -0.40
CA MET A 192 7.79 4.05 -0.69
C MET A 192 7.76 4.41 -2.16
N ASP A 193 6.89 3.75 -2.95
CA ASP A 193 6.94 3.82 -4.40
C ASP A 193 5.59 4.03 -5.12
N ARG A 194 5.43 4.90 -6.11
CA ARG A 194 6.31 4.96 -7.27
C ARG A 194 7.24 6.23 -7.25
N TYR A 195 8.01 6.26 -6.14
CA TYR A 195 9.14 6.91 -5.43
C TYR A 195 9.33 8.39 -5.54
N VAL A 196 8.78 9.06 -6.56
CA VAL A 196 8.95 10.51 -6.68
C VAL A 196 7.70 11.20 -7.23
N GLU A 197 6.84 10.45 -7.93
CA GLU A 197 5.72 11.01 -8.68
C GLU A 197 4.68 11.73 -7.81
N PHE A 198 4.33 11.16 -6.65
CA PHE A 198 3.42 11.82 -5.68
C PHE A 198 4.14 12.73 -4.67
N HIS A 199 5.47 12.81 -4.67
CA HIS A 199 6.22 13.74 -3.80
C HIS A 199 6.51 15.09 -4.49
N ILE A 200 6.33 15.16 -5.81
CA ILE A 200 6.55 16.37 -6.62
C ILE A 200 5.28 17.25 -6.70
N ILE A 201 4.12 16.72 -6.32
CA ILE A 201 2.82 17.39 -6.42
C ILE A 201 2.42 17.95 -5.05
#